data_AF-A0A1H9KY74-F1
#
_entry.id   AF-A0A1H9KY74-F1
#
_cell.length_a   1.000
_cell.length_b   1.000
_cell.length_c   1.000
_cell.angle_alpha   90.00
_cell.angle_beta   90.00
_cell.angle_gamma   90.00
#
_symmetry.space_group_name_H-M   'P 1'
#
loop_
_entity.id
_entity.type
_entity.pdbx_description
1 polymer ?
#
loop_
_entity_poly.entity_id
_entity_poly.type
_entity_poly.pdbx_seq_one_letter_code
_entity_poly.pdbx_strand_id
1 'polypeptide(L)'
;MVPIEHARYRASLTPAEIGRGGADGWVAVDEVPALAWLAWHDLGCPPGVLGELAEAVEPEHVLALCRVLASTSAADTAAVWRYLAADWERTGERSDGRQRFLLDRAARGEGMDWRSEAVLMGTDRPEEVDAAFDRGEPMVGVAVIGLALSHPDPWAVLRRVARALDHNRIEVRRHGATALAHVARLHGVVSRECLDVLRRHPDEVAEEDLWMFVARRRLPPWLWWRRITARSGRRARRAPRSR
;
A
#
# COMPACT_ATOMS: atom_id res chain seq x y z
N MET A 1 18.72 -15.07 11.28
CA MET A 1 17.61 -14.23 11.76
C MET A 1 17.09 -13.45 10.56
N VAL A 2 15.77 -13.38 10.40
CA VAL A 2 15.11 -12.73 9.26
C VAL A 2 14.86 -11.26 9.59
N PRO A 3 15.28 -10.30 8.75
CA PRO A 3 14.98 -8.89 8.97
C PRO A 3 13.47 -8.61 8.93
N ILE A 4 12.97 -7.71 9.78
CA ILE A 4 11.53 -7.39 9.83
C ILE A 4 10.99 -6.83 8.52
N GLU A 5 11.77 -5.99 7.81
CA GLU A 5 11.37 -5.43 6.52
C GLU A 5 11.17 -6.53 5.48
N HIS A 6 12.04 -7.55 5.50
CA HIS A 6 11.91 -8.70 4.63
C HIS A 6 10.64 -9.47 4.95
N ALA A 7 10.38 -9.77 6.23
CA ALA A 7 9.15 -10.45 6.65
C ALA A 7 7.89 -9.66 6.27
N ARG A 8 7.88 -8.33 6.50
CA ARG A 8 6.79 -7.41 6.18
C ARG A 8 6.40 -7.46 4.70
N TYR A 9 7.36 -7.42 3.78
CA TYR A 9 7.06 -7.36 2.33
C TYR A 9 6.89 -8.73 1.67
N ARG A 10 7.33 -9.81 2.32
CA ARG A 10 7.32 -11.16 1.75
C ARG A 10 6.20 -12.06 2.26
N ALA A 11 5.52 -11.68 3.34
CA ALA A 11 4.36 -12.39 3.87
C ALA A 11 3.36 -11.43 4.55
N SER A 12 2.08 -11.80 4.51
CA SER A 12 1.03 -11.21 5.33
C SER A 12 0.89 -12.03 6.60
N LEU A 13 1.61 -11.66 7.67
CA LEU A 13 1.74 -12.47 8.88
C LEU A 13 0.51 -12.37 9.77
N THR A 14 0.03 -13.51 10.25
CA THR A 14 -1.01 -13.58 11.27
C THR A 14 -0.43 -13.32 12.67
N PRO A 15 -1.25 -12.95 13.67
CA PRO A 15 -0.76 -12.74 15.04
C PRO A 15 -0.04 -13.97 15.61
N ALA A 16 -0.55 -15.17 15.34
CA ALA A 16 0.07 -16.42 15.78
C ALA A 16 1.45 -16.66 15.14
N GLU A 17 1.61 -16.29 13.86
CA GLU A 17 2.90 -16.38 13.18
C GLU A 17 3.89 -15.34 13.70
N ILE A 18 3.46 -14.11 14.00
CA ILE A 18 4.31 -13.11 14.66
C ILE A 18 4.79 -13.63 16.02
N GLY A 19 3.87 -14.16 16.84
CA GLY A 19 4.22 -14.77 18.12
C GLY A 19 5.21 -15.92 17.99
N ARG A 20 5.01 -16.81 16.99
CA ARG A 20 5.95 -17.90 16.69
C ARG A 20 7.32 -17.37 16.29
N GLY A 21 7.37 -16.30 15.49
CA GLY A 21 8.59 -15.66 15.03
C GLY A 21 9.46 -15.17 16.19
N GLY A 22 8.85 -14.49 17.16
CA GLY A 22 9.53 -14.04 18.37
C GLY A 22 9.89 -15.16 19.33
N ALA A 23 8.97 -16.10 19.59
CA ALA A 23 9.18 -17.17 20.57
C ALA A 23 10.29 -18.15 20.17
N ASP A 24 10.43 -18.44 18.88
CA ASP A 24 11.43 -19.37 18.35
C ASP A 24 12.72 -18.66 17.89
N GLY A 25 12.79 -17.33 17.98
CA GLY A 25 13.99 -16.55 17.63
C GLY A 25 14.24 -16.37 16.12
N TRP A 26 13.19 -16.43 15.29
CA TRP A 26 13.29 -16.13 13.86
C TRP A 26 13.58 -14.65 13.59
N VAL A 27 13.08 -13.78 14.48
CA VAL A 27 13.26 -12.32 14.50
C VAL A 27 13.88 -11.90 15.83
N ALA A 28 14.62 -10.79 15.86
CA ALA A 28 15.17 -10.25 17.09
C ALA A 28 14.04 -9.85 18.04
N VAL A 29 14.18 -10.17 19.34
CA VAL A 29 13.12 -9.93 20.33
C VAL A 29 12.70 -8.47 20.40
N ASP A 30 13.65 -7.55 20.31
CA ASP A 30 13.47 -6.10 20.33
C ASP A 30 12.80 -5.54 19.06
N GLU A 31 12.79 -6.31 17.97
CA GLU A 31 12.12 -5.94 16.72
C GLU A 31 10.69 -6.49 16.62
N VAL A 32 10.30 -7.46 17.47
CA VAL A 32 8.96 -8.07 17.43
C VAL A 32 7.85 -7.03 17.66
N PRO A 33 7.95 -6.08 18.62
CA PRO A 33 6.92 -5.06 18.82
C PRO A 33 6.66 -4.24 17.55
N ALA A 34 7.69 -3.92 16.77
CA ALA A 34 7.54 -3.17 15.52
C ALA A 34 6.75 -3.98 14.47
N LEU A 35 7.05 -5.28 14.34
CA LEU A 35 6.31 -6.17 13.45
C LEU A 35 4.84 -6.36 13.91
N ALA A 36 4.62 -6.50 15.21
CA ALA A 36 3.29 -6.59 15.80
C ALA A 36 2.49 -5.30 15.59
N TRP A 37 3.13 -4.13 15.75
CA TRP A 37 2.53 -2.82 15.52
C TRP A 37 2.01 -2.68 14.09
N LEU A 38 2.81 -3.08 13.09
CA LEU A 38 2.40 -3.03 11.68
C LEU A 38 1.18 -3.92 11.42
N ALA A 39 1.22 -5.17 11.89
CA ALA A 39 0.09 -6.08 11.72
C ALA A 39 -1.15 -5.63 12.50
N TRP A 40 -0.97 -5.00 13.66
CA TRP A 40 -2.07 -4.44 14.45
C TRP A 40 -2.77 -3.30 13.72
N HIS A 41 -2.00 -2.39 13.10
CA HIS A 41 -2.54 -1.34 12.23
C HIS A 41 -3.20 -1.91 10.98
N ASP A 42 -2.58 -2.88 10.30
CA ASP A 42 -3.18 -3.56 9.14
C ASP A 42 -4.56 -4.13 9.49
N LEU A 43 -4.77 -4.60 10.73
CA LEU A 43 -6.02 -5.20 11.20
C LEU A 43 -7.02 -4.21 11.80
N GLY A 44 -6.76 -2.90 11.76
CA GLY A 44 -7.67 -1.88 12.32
C GLY A 44 -7.58 -1.74 13.84
N CYS A 45 -6.42 -2.02 14.42
CA CYS A 45 -6.11 -1.88 15.83
C CYS A 45 -7.08 -2.62 16.78
N PRO A 46 -7.36 -3.92 16.57
CA PRO A 46 -8.25 -4.67 17.47
C PRO A 46 -7.65 -4.80 18.88
N PRO A 47 -8.46 -4.80 19.94
CA PRO A 47 -7.96 -5.02 21.30
C PRO A 47 -7.40 -6.44 21.45
N GLY A 48 -6.44 -6.61 22.36
CA GLY A 48 -5.92 -7.92 22.76
C GLY A 48 -4.40 -8.00 22.75
N VAL A 49 -3.89 -9.24 22.83
CA VAL A 49 -2.47 -9.56 23.01
C VAL A 49 -1.58 -8.99 21.90
N LEU A 50 -2.09 -8.86 20.67
CA LEU A 50 -1.33 -8.26 19.57
C LEU A 50 -1.04 -6.76 19.81
N GLY A 51 -2.04 -6.01 20.27
CA GLY A 51 -1.86 -4.58 20.61
C GLY A 51 -0.94 -4.40 21.80
N GLU A 52 -1.07 -5.26 22.82
CA GLU A 52 -0.14 -5.26 23.97
C GLU A 52 1.30 -5.57 23.52
N LEU A 53 1.48 -6.52 22.60
CA LEU A 53 2.80 -6.84 22.03
C LEU A 53 3.37 -5.67 21.22
N ALA A 54 2.52 -4.93 20.51
CA ALA A 54 2.94 -3.75 19.73
C ALA A 54 3.49 -2.60 20.60
N GLU A 55 3.07 -2.53 21.86
CA GLU A 55 3.46 -1.48 22.82
C GLU A 55 4.52 -1.97 23.83
N ALA A 56 4.83 -3.27 23.84
CA ALA A 56 5.76 -3.87 24.79
C ALA A 56 7.22 -3.43 24.53
N VAL A 57 7.94 -3.11 25.61
CA VAL A 57 9.35 -2.67 25.55
C VAL A 57 10.28 -3.68 26.23
N GLU A 58 9.83 -4.31 27.31
CA GLU A 58 10.65 -5.23 28.09
C GLU A 58 10.79 -6.61 27.40
N PRO A 59 12.02 -7.09 27.11
CA PRO A 59 12.21 -8.33 26.33
C PRO A 59 11.56 -9.58 26.93
N GLU A 60 11.54 -9.70 28.26
CA GLU A 60 10.88 -10.83 28.93
C GLU A 60 9.35 -10.81 28.71
N HIS A 61 8.75 -9.62 28.75
CA HIS A 61 7.32 -9.43 28.49
C HIS A 61 6.99 -9.70 27.02
N VAL A 62 7.83 -9.21 26.09
CA VAL A 62 7.71 -9.49 24.66
C VAL A 62 7.71 -11.00 24.41
N LEU A 63 8.66 -11.75 24.98
CA LEU A 63 8.72 -13.20 24.82
C LEU A 63 7.51 -13.92 25.43
N ALA A 64 7.00 -13.45 26.57
CA ALA A 64 5.78 -14.01 27.17
C ALA A 64 4.58 -13.84 26.24
N LEU A 65 4.36 -12.64 25.70
CA LEU A 65 3.28 -12.35 24.76
C LEU A 65 3.45 -13.13 23.44
N CYS A 66 4.68 -13.28 22.94
CA CYS A 66 4.98 -14.10 21.78
C CYS A 66 4.52 -15.55 21.97
N ARG A 67 4.80 -16.15 23.13
CA ARG A 67 4.36 -17.52 23.44
C ARG A 67 2.83 -17.63 23.52
N VAL A 68 2.17 -16.63 24.10
CA VAL A 68 0.70 -16.57 24.14
C VAL A 68 0.15 -16.55 22.71
N LEU A 69 0.58 -15.62 21.86
CA LEU A 69 0.14 -15.55 20.45
C LEU A 69 0.45 -16.83 19.68
N ALA A 70 1.65 -17.39 19.82
CA ALA A 70 2.06 -18.62 19.14
C ALA A 70 1.19 -19.84 19.51
N SER A 71 0.57 -19.82 20.70
CA SER A 71 -0.34 -20.86 21.18
C SER A 71 -1.79 -20.72 20.68
N THR A 72 -2.15 -19.59 20.07
CA THR A 72 -3.52 -19.33 19.58
C THR A 72 -3.88 -20.11 18.31
N SER A 73 -2.90 -20.75 17.68
CA SER A 73 -3.11 -21.54 16.47
C SER A 73 -2.44 -22.90 16.58
N ALA A 74 -3.17 -23.94 16.17
CA ALA A 74 -2.65 -25.29 16.00
C ALA A 74 -2.02 -25.53 14.62
N ALA A 75 -2.09 -24.55 13.71
CA ALA A 75 -1.48 -24.65 12.40
C ALA A 75 0.06 -24.59 12.48
N ASP A 76 0.74 -25.11 11.46
CA ASP A 76 2.19 -24.98 11.30
C ASP A 76 2.58 -23.52 11.01
N THR A 77 2.64 -22.71 12.07
CA THR A 77 3.05 -21.30 12.06
C THR A 77 4.54 -21.12 11.78
N ALA A 78 5.35 -22.18 11.90
CA ALA A 78 6.76 -22.16 11.53
C ALA A 78 6.99 -22.30 10.01
N ALA A 79 5.97 -22.69 9.24
CA ALA A 79 6.08 -22.83 7.79
C ALA A 79 6.44 -21.52 7.08
N VAL A 80 5.81 -20.40 7.48
CA VAL A 80 6.10 -19.08 6.90
C VAL A 80 7.51 -18.62 7.22
N TRP A 81 7.98 -18.83 8.45
CA TRP A 81 9.34 -18.44 8.85
C TRP A 81 10.44 -19.22 8.16
N ARG A 82 10.22 -20.54 7.97
CA ARG A 82 11.13 -21.36 7.16
C ARG A 82 11.18 -20.88 5.69
N TYR A 83 10.05 -20.43 5.13
CA TYR A 83 10.04 -19.80 3.81
C TYR A 83 10.81 -18.47 3.82
N LEU A 84 10.53 -17.58 4.77
CA LEU A 84 11.18 -16.27 4.84
C LEU A 84 12.69 -16.39 5.04
N ALA A 85 13.15 -17.35 5.84
CA ALA A 85 14.57 -17.64 6.00
C ALA A 85 15.21 -18.10 4.68
N ALA A 86 14.58 -19.04 3.97
CA ALA A 86 15.07 -19.54 2.70
C ALA A 86 15.06 -18.46 1.59
N ASP A 87 14.04 -17.61 1.53
CA ASP A 87 13.95 -16.47 0.59
C ASP A 87 15.04 -15.42 0.90
N TRP A 88 15.26 -15.12 2.18
CA TRP A 88 16.31 -14.20 2.63
C TRP A 88 17.72 -14.70 2.29
N GLU A 89 17.99 -15.99 2.57
CA GLU A 89 19.27 -16.64 2.29
C GLU A 89 19.46 -16.98 0.80
N ARG A 90 18.42 -16.80 -0.02
CA ARG A 90 18.38 -17.09 -1.46
C ARG A 90 18.73 -18.54 -1.79
N THR A 91 18.31 -19.48 -0.96
CA THR A 91 18.59 -20.91 -1.16
C THR A 91 17.71 -21.53 -2.25
N GLY A 92 16.62 -20.86 -2.66
CA GLY A 92 15.70 -21.33 -3.70
C GLY A 92 14.70 -22.41 -3.22
N GLU A 93 14.84 -22.87 -1.98
CA GLU A 93 13.87 -23.76 -1.33
C GLU A 93 12.62 -22.95 -0.99
N ARG A 94 11.47 -23.29 -1.60
CA ARG A 94 10.10 -22.76 -1.36
C ARG A 94 9.65 -21.57 -2.21
N SER A 95 9.70 -21.75 -3.53
CA SER A 95 9.08 -20.83 -4.50
C SER A 95 7.57 -20.63 -4.31
N ASP A 96 6.88 -21.55 -3.64
CA ASP A 96 5.44 -21.46 -3.33
C ASP A 96 5.11 -20.59 -2.11
N GLY A 97 6.09 -20.31 -1.24
CA GLY A 97 5.86 -19.59 0.01
C GLY A 97 5.30 -18.19 -0.19
N ARG A 98 5.80 -17.44 -1.18
CA ARG A 98 5.25 -16.13 -1.54
C ARG A 98 3.81 -16.21 -2.01
N GLN A 99 3.50 -17.20 -2.86
CA GLN A 99 2.13 -17.43 -3.33
C GLN A 99 1.21 -17.69 -2.13
N ARG A 100 1.58 -18.64 -1.28
CA ARG A 100 0.77 -19.08 -0.15
C ARG A 100 0.58 -18.03 0.96
N PHE A 101 1.67 -17.37 1.36
CA PHE A 101 1.70 -16.53 2.57
C PHE A 101 1.50 -15.04 2.28
N LEU A 102 1.51 -14.63 1.01
CA LEU A 102 1.15 -13.26 0.63
C LEU A 102 0.00 -13.26 -0.36
N LEU A 103 0.19 -13.82 -1.55
CA LEU A 103 -0.75 -13.61 -2.66
C LEU A 103 -2.11 -14.28 -2.41
N ASP A 104 -2.14 -15.52 -1.89
CA ASP A 104 -3.38 -16.25 -1.60
C ASP A 104 -4.13 -15.65 -0.40
N ARG A 105 -3.41 -15.04 0.55
CA ARG A 105 -4.00 -14.31 1.69
C ARG A 105 -4.58 -12.98 1.23
N ALA A 106 -3.83 -12.25 0.42
CA ALA A 106 -4.29 -11.03 -0.22
C ALA A 106 -5.55 -11.31 -1.05
N ALA A 107 -5.56 -12.37 -1.86
CA ALA A 107 -6.72 -12.80 -2.65
C ALA A 107 -7.97 -13.07 -1.78
N ARG A 108 -7.79 -13.55 -0.55
CA ARG A 108 -8.87 -13.77 0.43
C ARG A 108 -9.23 -12.51 1.25
N GLY A 109 -8.43 -11.46 1.19
CA GLY A 109 -8.63 -10.22 1.95
C GLY A 109 -8.23 -10.32 3.43
N GLU A 110 -7.32 -11.23 3.78
CA GLU A 110 -6.97 -11.54 5.18
C GLU A 110 -5.84 -10.66 5.76
N GLY A 111 -5.17 -9.87 4.93
CA GLY A 111 -3.99 -9.09 5.34
C GLY A 111 -4.25 -7.65 5.75
N MET A 112 -5.50 -7.16 5.63
CA MET A 112 -5.82 -5.75 5.87
C MET A 112 -7.31 -5.56 6.16
N ASP A 113 -7.67 -4.62 7.02
CA ASP A 113 -9.04 -4.17 7.22
C ASP A 113 -9.50 -3.26 6.07
N TRP A 114 -10.11 -3.88 5.06
CA TRP A 114 -10.66 -3.20 3.88
C TRP A 114 -11.88 -2.32 4.16
N ARG A 115 -12.35 -2.24 5.42
CA ARG A 115 -13.46 -1.39 5.86
C ARG A 115 -13.01 -0.12 6.56
N SER A 116 -11.72 0.04 6.86
CA SER A 116 -11.19 1.20 7.56
C SER A 116 -10.38 2.11 6.64
N GLU A 117 -10.87 3.34 6.41
CA GLU A 117 -10.15 4.34 5.62
C GLU A 117 -8.76 4.64 6.19
N ALA A 118 -8.65 4.74 7.52
CA ALA A 118 -7.39 5.03 8.20
C ALA A 118 -6.34 3.94 7.94
N VAL A 119 -6.74 2.67 7.95
CA VAL A 119 -5.87 1.52 7.63
C VAL A 119 -5.44 1.59 6.17
N LEU A 120 -6.38 1.79 5.25
CA LEU A 120 -6.08 1.84 3.82
C LEU A 120 -5.19 3.01 3.43
N MET A 121 -5.24 4.14 4.15
CA MET A 121 -4.31 5.25 3.93
C MET A 121 -2.88 4.93 4.38
N GLY A 122 -2.69 3.99 5.30
CA GLY A 122 -1.38 3.51 5.75
C GLY A 122 -0.80 2.37 4.91
N THR A 123 -1.54 1.85 3.91
CA THR A 123 -1.10 0.69 3.13
C THR A 123 0.17 0.95 2.33
N ASP A 124 1.10 0.00 2.35
CA ASP A 124 2.33 0.03 1.57
C ASP A 124 2.59 -1.26 0.79
N ARG A 125 1.59 -2.16 0.72
CA ARG A 125 1.67 -3.46 0.04
C ARG A 125 0.93 -3.43 -1.29
N PRO A 126 1.64 -3.34 -2.43
CA PRO A 126 0.99 -3.23 -3.73
C PRO A 126 0.14 -4.47 -4.08
N GLU A 127 0.54 -5.67 -3.66
CA GLU A 127 -0.15 -6.94 -3.99
C GLU A 127 -1.52 -7.05 -3.32
N GLU A 128 -1.66 -6.54 -2.09
CA GLU A 128 -2.93 -6.43 -1.38
C GLU A 128 -3.93 -5.57 -2.17
N VAL A 129 -3.45 -4.46 -2.74
CA VAL A 129 -4.28 -3.57 -3.58
C VAL A 129 -4.66 -4.20 -4.92
N ASP A 130 -3.77 -4.98 -5.54
CA ASP A 130 -4.10 -5.73 -6.76
C ASP A 130 -5.25 -6.71 -6.49
N ALA A 131 -5.13 -7.49 -5.41
CA ALA A 131 -6.15 -8.43 -5.00
C ALA A 131 -7.48 -7.73 -4.65
N ALA A 132 -7.41 -6.56 -4.02
CA ALA A 132 -8.61 -5.78 -3.68
C ALA A 132 -9.35 -5.26 -4.91
N PHE A 133 -8.64 -4.88 -5.97
CA PHE A 133 -9.29 -4.59 -7.25
C PHE A 133 -10.01 -5.82 -7.81
N ASP A 134 -9.38 -7.00 -7.73
CA ASP A 134 -9.96 -8.25 -8.25
C ASP A 134 -11.21 -8.67 -7.46
N ARG A 135 -11.23 -8.42 -6.15
CA ARG A 135 -12.42 -8.61 -5.30
C ARG A 135 -13.49 -7.53 -5.47
N GLY A 136 -13.17 -6.42 -6.13
CA GLY A 136 -14.08 -5.28 -6.25
C GLY A 136 -14.29 -4.53 -4.93
N GLU A 137 -13.27 -4.46 -4.07
CA GLU A 137 -13.37 -3.84 -2.75
C GLU A 137 -13.90 -2.39 -2.83
N PRO A 138 -14.89 -2.01 -2.01
CA PRO A 138 -15.53 -0.71 -2.10
C PRO A 138 -14.60 0.49 -1.98
N MET A 139 -13.51 0.34 -1.22
CA MET A 139 -12.56 1.39 -0.88
C MET A 139 -11.18 1.20 -1.51
N VAL A 140 -11.04 0.36 -2.54
CA VAL A 140 -9.74 0.14 -3.20
C VAL A 140 -9.08 1.43 -3.68
N GLY A 141 -9.88 2.45 -4.06
CA GLY A 141 -9.36 3.77 -4.43
C GLY A 141 -8.61 4.47 -3.30
N VAL A 142 -9.08 4.36 -2.05
CA VAL A 142 -8.40 4.91 -0.87
C VAL A 142 -7.05 4.22 -0.68
N ALA A 143 -7.01 2.90 -0.80
CA ALA A 143 -5.76 2.13 -0.71
C ALA A 143 -4.73 2.55 -1.78
N VAL A 144 -5.19 2.92 -2.99
CA VAL A 144 -4.29 3.45 -4.04
C VAL A 144 -3.70 4.81 -3.65
N ILE A 145 -4.45 5.66 -2.92
CA ILE A 145 -3.91 6.89 -2.34
C ILE A 145 -2.87 6.55 -1.26
N GLY A 146 -3.18 5.60 -0.36
CA GLY A 146 -2.24 5.14 0.66
C GLY A 146 -0.91 4.65 0.07
N LEU A 147 -0.97 3.81 -0.98
CA LEU A 147 0.24 3.39 -1.70
C LEU A 147 1.05 4.56 -2.26
N ALA A 148 0.38 5.57 -2.82
CA ALA A 148 1.06 6.75 -3.37
C ALA A 148 1.75 7.61 -2.32
N LEU A 149 1.33 7.51 -1.06
CA LEU A 149 1.92 8.24 0.06
C LEU A 149 3.01 7.43 0.79
N SER A 150 2.87 6.10 0.81
CA SER A 150 3.63 5.25 1.74
C SER A 150 4.62 4.31 1.05
N HIS A 151 4.41 3.92 -0.21
CA HIS A 151 5.27 2.95 -0.88
C HIS A 151 6.52 3.61 -1.51
N PRO A 152 7.73 3.07 -1.30
CA PRO A 152 8.97 3.73 -1.72
C PRO A 152 9.22 3.73 -3.23
N ASP A 153 8.68 2.75 -3.98
CA ASP A 153 8.82 2.68 -5.44
C ASP A 153 7.60 3.28 -6.17
N PRO A 154 7.68 4.52 -6.69
CA PRO A 154 6.55 5.12 -7.41
C PRO A 154 6.16 4.33 -8.67
N TRP A 155 7.06 3.57 -9.29
CA TRP A 155 6.74 2.80 -10.50
C TRP A 155 5.90 1.54 -10.19
N ALA A 156 6.12 0.91 -9.03
CA ALA A 156 5.22 -0.13 -8.53
C ALA A 156 3.81 0.40 -8.28
N VAL A 157 3.68 1.66 -7.83
CA VAL A 157 2.39 2.31 -7.55
C VAL A 157 1.67 2.76 -8.83
N LEU A 158 2.40 3.34 -9.80
CA LEU A 158 1.80 3.97 -10.99
C LEU A 158 0.92 3.04 -11.83
N ARG A 159 1.18 1.73 -11.85
CA ARG A 159 0.31 0.74 -12.52
C ARG A 159 -1.09 0.68 -11.87
N ARG A 160 -1.15 0.72 -10.54
CA ARG A 160 -2.41 0.70 -9.78
C ARG A 160 -3.14 2.02 -9.86
N VAL A 161 -2.40 3.13 -9.93
CA VAL A 161 -2.96 4.46 -10.21
C VAL A 161 -3.63 4.48 -11.59
N ALA A 162 -2.99 3.95 -12.63
CA ALA A 162 -3.61 3.82 -13.95
C ALA A 162 -4.89 2.96 -13.91
N ARG A 163 -4.83 1.80 -13.23
CA ARG A 163 -6.00 0.93 -13.02
C ARG A 163 -7.15 1.65 -12.29
N ALA A 164 -6.85 2.45 -11.26
CA ALA A 164 -7.83 3.25 -10.54
C ALA A 164 -8.46 4.34 -11.44
N LEU A 165 -7.63 5.05 -12.21
CA LEU A 165 -8.06 6.09 -13.14
C LEU A 165 -8.99 5.58 -14.24
N ASP A 166 -8.79 4.34 -14.69
CA ASP A 166 -9.60 3.70 -15.74
C ASP A 166 -10.79 2.90 -15.19
N HIS A 167 -11.02 2.98 -13.88
CA HIS A 167 -12.04 2.17 -13.21
C HIS A 167 -13.47 2.60 -13.60
N ASN A 168 -14.43 1.67 -13.61
CA ASN A 168 -15.81 1.96 -14.00
C ASN A 168 -16.55 2.85 -12.98
N ARG A 169 -16.25 2.70 -11.69
CA ARG A 169 -16.77 3.53 -10.59
C ARG A 169 -16.13 4.92 -10.53
N ILE A 170 -16.96 5.96 -10.49
CA ILE A 170 -16.53 7.37 -10.49
C ILE A 170 -15.66 7.68 -9.26
N GLU A 171 -16.02 7.13 -8.09
CA GLU A 171 -15.31 7.37 -6.83
C GLU A 171 -13.88 6.83 -6.90
N VAL A 172 -13.71 5.61 -7.43
CA VAL A 172 -12.39 4.98 -7.61
C VAL A 172 -11.53 5.78 -8.59
N ARG A 173 -12.11 6.30 -9.68
CA ARG A 173 -11.40 7.18 -10.61
C ARG A 173 -10.90 8.47 -9.96
N ARG A 174 -11.76 9.11 -9.16
CA ARG A 174 -11.39 10.33 -8.41
C ARG A 174 -10.23 10.06 -7.46
N HIS A 175 -10.28 8.93 -6.73
CA HIS A 175 -9.15 8.54 -5.88
C HIS A 175 -7.89 8.22 -6.71
N GLY A 176 -8.02 7.60 -7.88
CA GLY A 176 -6.92 7.41 -8.82
C GLY A 176 -6.28 8.75 -9.26
N ALA A 177 -7.10 9.77 -9.53
CA ALA A 177 -6.60 11.11 -9.85
C ALA A 177 -5.88 11.77 -8.68
N THR A 178 -6.43 11.68 -7.46
CA THR A 178 -5.78 12.14 -6.24
C THR A 178 -4.45 11.43 -6.00
N ALA A 179 -4.41 10.10 -6.15
CA ALA A 179 -3.19 9.31 -6.02
C ALA A 179 -2.13 9.73 -7.06
N LEU A 180 -2.54 9.96 -8.31
CA LEU A 180 -1.63 10.45 -9.35
C LEU A 180 -1.06 11.83 -9.02
N ALA A 181 -1.87 12.73 -8.48
CA ALA A 181 -1.42 14.04 -8.01
C ALA A 181 -0.36 13.90 -6.91
N HIS A 182 -0.56 12.99 -5.95
CA HIS A 182 0.44 12.69 -4.92
C HIS A 182 1.74 12.13 -5.50
N VAL A 183 1.68 11.15 -6.41
CA VAL A 183 2.89 10.62 -7.05
C VAL A 183 3.65 11.70 -7.80
N ALA A 184 2.93 12.57 -8.52
CA ALA A 184 3.54 13.69 -9.24
C ALA A 184 4.25 14.65 -8.27
N ARG A 185 3.60 15.02 -7.16
CA ARG A 185 4.13 15.95 -6.15
C ARG A 185 5.34 15.40 -5.41
N LEU A 186 5.29 14.14 -5.01
CA LEU A 186 6.32 13.50 -4.18
C LEU A 186 7.53 13.06 -5.01
N HIS A 187 7.30 12.59 -6.24
CA HIS A 187 8.34 11.91 -7.02
C HIS A 187 8.63 12.57 -8.37
N GLY A 188 7.80 13.51 -8.85
CA GLY A 188 8.00 14.19 -10.13
C GLY A 188 7.93 13.25 -11.35
N VAL A 189 7.25 12.10 -11.21
CA VAL A 189 7.11 11.08 -12.25
C VAL A 189 5.66 10.83 -12.62
N VAL A 190 5.47 10.27 -13.82
CA VAL A 190 4.19 9.80 -14.33
C VAL A 190 4.45 8.68 -15.33
N SER A 191 3.57 7.67 -15.39
CA SER A 191 3.63 6.61 -16.39
C SER A 191 2.90 7.01 -17.67
N ARG A 192 3.30 6.41 -18.80
CA ARG A 192 2.59 6.58 -20.07
C ARG A 192 1.13 6.11 -19.96
N GLU A 193 0.91 5.00 -19.26
CA GLU A 193 -0.42 4.44 -19.03
C GLU A 193 -1.36 5.43 -18.34
N CYS A 194 -0.90 6.09 -17.27
CA CYS A 194 -1.67 7.15 -16.60
C CYS A 194 -2.01 8.31 -17.54
N LEU A 195 -1.08 8.73 -18.39
CA LEU A 195 -1.32 9.80 -19.37
C LEU A 195 -2.34 9.39 -20.43
N ASP A 196 -2.27 8.14 -20.90
CA ASP A 196 -3.20 7.61 -21.90
C ASP A 196 -4.63 7.49 -21.32
N VAL A 197 -4.75 7.09 -20.05
CA VAL A 197 -6.03 7.10 -19.32
C VAL A 197 -6.55 8.53 -19.12
N LEU A 198 -5.73 9.45 -18.60
CA LEU A 198 -6.13 10.85 -18.38
C LEU A 198 -6.56 11.58 -19.66
N ARG A 199 -5.98 11.20 -20.80
CA ARG A 199 -6.38 11.75 -22.09
C ARG A 199 -7.85 11.42 -22.39
N ARG A 200 -8.30 10.20 -22.08
CA ARG A 200 -9.68 9.70 -22.24
C ARG A 200 -10.60 10.17 -21.12
N HIS A 201 -10.10 10.24 -19.90
CA HIS A 201 -10.81 10.61 -18.68
C HIS A 201 -10.09 11.79 -18.02
N PRO A 202 -10.32 13.02 -18.48
CA PRO A 202 -9.67 14.21 -17.94
C PRO A 202 -10.01 14.41 -16.47
N ASP A 203 -9.02 14.80 -15.67
CA ASP A 203 -9.21 15.20 -14.28
C ASP A 203 -8.36 16.44 -13.97
N GLU A 204 -9.02 17.49 -13.48
CA GLU A 204 -8.36 18.79 -13.27
C GLU A 204 -7.27 18.73 -12.18
N VAL A 205 -7.48 17.94 -11.12
CA VAL A 205 -6.54 17.85 -9.99
C VAL A 205 -5.27 17.14 -10.42
N ALA A 206 -5.41 15.99 -11.10
CA ALA A 206 -4.25 15.26 -11.60
C ALA A 206 -3.50 16.05 -12.68
N GLU A 207 -4.21 16.64 -13.65
CA GLU A 207 -3.58 17.47 -14.69
C GLU A 207 -2.87 18.71 -14.11
N GLU A 208 -3.38 19.24 -13.00
CA GLU A 208 -2.78 20.38 -12.32
C GLU A 208 -1.42 20.06 -11.72
N ASP A 209 -1.37 19.00 -10.93
CA ASP A 209 -0.15 18.57 -10.24
C ASP A 209 0.88 18.03 -11.21
N LEU A 210 0.47 17.28 -12.23
CA LEU A 210 1.38 16.86 -13.30
C LEU A 210 2.06 18.06 -13.95
N TRP A 211 1.30 19.11 -14.26
CA TRP A 211 1.86 20.33 -14.86
C TRP A 211 2.83 21.07 -13.93
N MET A 212 2.59 21.02 -12.61
CA MET A 212 3.39 21.73 -11.63
C MET A 212 4.68 20.99 -11.25
N PHE A 213 4.62 19.66 -11.12
CA PHE A 213 5.69 18.88 -10.50
C PHE A 213 6.43 17.95 -11.46
N VAL A 214 5.83 17.56 -12.59
CA VAL A 214 6.54 16.74 -13.59
C VAL A 214 7.28 17.64 -14.57
N ALA A 215 8.54 17.29 -14.85
CA ALA A 215 9.35 18.02 -15.83
C ALA A 215 8.63 18.14 -17.18
N ARG A 216 8.41 19.36 -17.67
CA ARG A 216 7.59 19.66 -18.86
C ARG A 216 7.95 18.81 -20.09
N ARG A 217 9.24 18.55 -20.33
CA ARG A 217 9.73 17.71 -21.44
C ARG A 217 9.22 16.25 -21.41
N ARG A 218 8.73 15.78 -20.26
CA ARG A 218 8.13 14.46 -20.07
C ARG A 218 6.61 14.47 -20.21
N LEU A 219 5.99 15.65 -20.31
CA LEU A 219 4.55 15.80 -20.47
C LEU A 219 4.17 15.89 -21.94
N PRO A 220 3.09 15.21 -22.37
CA PRO A 220 2.69 15.18 -23.75
C PRO A 220 2.08 16.52 -24.20
N PRO A 221 2.23 16.93 -25.48
CA PRO A 221 1.74 18.21 -25.96
C PRO A 221 0.25 18.47 -25.73
N TRP A 222 -0.60 17.43 -25.77
CA TRP A 222 -2.04 17.60 -25.54
C TRP A 222 -2.36 18.19 -24.17
N LEU A 223 -1.55 17.86 -23.15
CA LEU A 223 -1.72 18.38 -21.79
C LEU A 223 -1.33 19.87 -21.72
N TRP A 224 -0.32 20.26 -22.50
CA TRP A 224 0.09 21.66 -22.60
C TRP A 224 -1.02 22.51 -23.21
N TRP A 225 -1.60 22.04 -24.32
CA TRP A 225 -2.70 22.73 -24.98
C TRP A 225 -3.90 22.93 -24.06
N ARG A 226 -4.30 21.89 -23.31
CA ARG A 226 -5.39 22.00 -22.31
C ARG A 226 -5.09 23.04 -21.23
N ARG A 227 -3.87 23.07 -20.69
CA ARG A 227 -3.53 24.03 -19.62
C ARG A 227 -3.47 25.46 -20.12
N ILE A 228 -2.99 25.68 -21.35
CA ILE A 228 -2.98 27.01 -21.97
C ILE A 228 -4.42 27.50 -22.21
N THR A 229 -5.29 26.68 -22.80
CA THR A 229 -6.68 27.06 -23.09
C THR A 229 -7.50 27.30 -21.82
N ALA A 230 -7.33 26.45 -20.80
CA ALA A 230 -8.02 26.60 -19.51
C ALA A 230 -7.62 27.90 -18.77
N ARG A 231 -6.38 28.38 -18.92
CA ARG A 231 -5.95 29.68 -18.36
C ARG A 231 -6.55 30.86 -19.12
N SER A 232 -6.68 30.75 -20.44
CA SER A 232 -7.31 31.78 -21.27
C SER A 232 -8.81 31.94 -20.96
N GLY A 233 -9.54 30.84 -20.77
CA GLY A 233 -10.97 30.87 -20.38
C GLY A 233 -11.21 31.47 -18.98
N ARG A 234 -10.33 31.21 -18.01
CA ARG A 234 -10.41 31.81 -16.66
C ARG A 234 -10.13 33.31 -16.64
N ARG A 235 -9.24 33.80 -17.51
CA ARG A 235 -9.00 35.25 -17.69
C ARG A 235 -10.17 35.95 -18.38
N ALA A 236 -10.78 35.32 -19.40
CA ALA A 236 -11.93 35.87 -20.09
C ALA A 236 -13.18 36.02 -19.19
N ARG A 237 -13.40 35.12 -18.23
CA ARG A 237 -14.50 35.25 -17.23
C ARG A 237 -14.27 36.33 -16.17
N ARG A 238 -13.08 36.95 -16.10
CA ARG A 238 -12.71 37.91 -15.05
C ARG A 238 -12.69 39.39 -15.48
N ALA A 239 -13.18 39.76 -16.67
CA ALA A 239 -13.35 41.18 -17.04
C ALA A 239 -14.50 41.41 -18.05
N PRO A 240 -15.21 42.56 -18.01
CA PRO A 240 -15.22 43.64 -17.02
C PRO A 240 -16.56 43.80 -16.27
N ARG A 241 -16.49 44.15 -14.97
CA ARG A 241 -17.57 44.88 -14.29
C ARG A 241 -17.62 46.29 -14.89
N SER A 242 -18.69 46.58 -15.63
CA SER A 242 -19.04 47.93 -16.06
C SER A 242 -19.33 48.81 -14.84
N ARG A 243 -18.73 50.01 -14.83
CA ARG A 243 -19.02 51.10 -13.89
C ARG A 243 -20.43 51.63 -14.11
#